data_AF-A0A2W5TBZ4-F1
#
_entry.id   AF-A0A2W5TBZ4-F1
#
_cell.length_a   1.000
_cell.length_b   1.000
_cell.length_c   1.000
_cell.angle_alpha   90.00
_cell.angle_beta   90.00
_cell.angle_gamma   90.00
#
_symmetry.space_group_name_H-M   'P 1'
#
loop_
_entity.id
_entity.type
_entity.pdbx_description
1 polymer ?
#
loop_
_entity_poly.entity_id
_entity_poly.type
_entity_poly.pdbx_seq_one_letter_code
_entity_poly.pdbx_strand_id
1 'polypeptide(L)'
;MQPSKWDLVLDHKPIPVLTHLLAEVAKLFAQDLLVWPPKVEEPQTIAVLAGVLERPPRQLYQAAFQLTRFDLGREVEAYDDYLRNHRWLTEGLSAKDKPMLLFLSRFMTEQLLGFAEATEGRVKRHHLLDVLADTERHFFKGLTP
;
A
#
# COMPACT_ATOMS: atom_id res chain seq x y z
N MET A 1 24.12 39.86 -2.56
CA MET A 1 24.17 38.85 -3.64
C MET A 1 23.07 37.85 -3.37
N GLN A 2 22.24 37.52 -4.36
CA GLN A 2 21.30 36.41 -4.19
C GLN A 2 22.06 35.08 -4.28
N PRO A 3 21.73 34.08 -3.44
CA PRO A 3 22.36 32.77 -3.51
C PRO A 3 22.11 32.15 -4.88
N SER A 4 23.13 31.53 -5.45
CA SER A 4 23.01 30.84 -6.72
C SER A 4 22.16 29.58 -6.56
N LYS A 5 21.63 29.07 -7.67
CA LYS A 5 20.91 27.79 -7.68
C LYS A 5 21.72 26.62 -7.11
N TRP A 6 23.05 26.70 -7.17
CA TRP A 6 23.95 25.66 -6.67
C TRP A 6 24.24 25.80 -5.18
N ASP A 7 24.28 27.02 -4.66
CA ASP A 7 24.41 27.28 -3.22
C ASP A 7 23.20 26.70 -2.46
N LEU A 8 22.00 26.86 -3.03
CA LEU A 8 20.77 26.28 -2.48
C LEU A 8 20.81 24.74 -2.44
N VAL A 9 21.43 24.09 -3.43
CA VAL A 9 21.56 22.62 -3.46
C VAL A 9 22.60 22.13 -2.45
N LEU A 10 23.69 22.88 -2.25
CA LEU A 10 24.74 22.56 -1.29
C LEU A 10 24.29 22.79 0.16
N ASP A 11 23.38 23.73 0.38
CA ASP A 11 22.76 23.99 1.69
C ASP A 11 21.73 22.92 2.08
N HIS A 12 21.28 22.10 1.14
CA HIS A 12 20.38 20.99 1.45
C HIS A 12 21.12 19.84 2.11
N LYS A 13 20.60 19.39 3.27
CA LYS A 13 21.08 18.18 3.92
C LYS A 13 20.93 16.98 2.97
N PRO A 14 21.97 16.13 2.80
CA PRO A 14 21.86 14.90 2.04
C PRO A 14 20.71 14.05 2.57
N ILE A 15 19.85 13.59 1.67
CA ILE A 15 18.80 12.62 2.02
C ILE A 15 19.48 11.27 2.24
N PRO A 16 19.24 10.59 3.38
CA PRO A 16 19.77 9.25 3.58
C PRO A 16 19.33 8.32 2.44
N VAL A 17 20.24 7.49 1.92
CA VAL A 17 19.97 6.57 0.79
C VAL A 17 18.74 5.72 1.07
N LEU A 18 18.57 5.25 2.31
CA LEU A 18 17.39 4.50 2.72
C LEU A 18 16.10 5.31 2.57
N THR A 19 16.08 6.57 3.01
CA THR A 19 14.91 7.44 2.87
C THR A 19 14.53 7.65 1.40
N HIS A 20 15.52 7.87 0.53
CA HIS A 20 15.25 7.98 -0.91
C HIS A 20 14.73 6.67 -1.49
N LEU A 21 15.35 5.54 -1.13
CA LEU A 21 14.90 4.21 -1.57
C LEU A 21 13.45 3.95 -1.17
N LEU A 22 13.06 4.21 0.08
CA LEU A 22 11.69 4.00 0.56
C LEU A 22 10.68 4.87 -0.22
N ALA A 23 11.05 6.12 -0.53
CA ALA A 23 10.20 7.00 -1.34
C ALA A 23 10.04 6.50 -2.79
N GLU A 24 11.10 5.98 -3.42
CA GLU A 24 10.99 5.40 -4.76
C GLU A 24 10.19 4.09 -4.76
N VAL A 25 10.39 3.24 -3.75
CA VAL A 25 9.59 2.00 -3.58
C VAL A 25 8.10 2.32 -3.46
N ALA A 26 7.72 3.33 -2.68
CA ALA A 26 6.33 3.74 -2.55
C ALA A 26 5.70 4.20 -3.89
N LYS A 27 6.46 4.90 -4.73
CA LYS A 27 6.00 5.31 -6.07
C LYS A 27 5.82 4.11 -7.00
N LEU A 28 6.80 3.21 -7.02
CA LEU A 28 6.75 2.00 -7.84
C LEU A 28 5.59 1.11 -7.42
N PHE A 29 5.43 0.89 -6.12
CA PHE A 29 4.36 0.06 -5.61
C PHE A 29 2.97 0.66 -5.89
N ALA A 30 2.84 1.99 -5.81
CA ALA A 30 1.61 2.66 -6.22
C ALA A 30 1.32 2.45 -7.72
N GLN A 31 2.33 2.48 -8.59
CA GLN A 31 2.18 2.19 -10.01
C GLN A 31 1.76 0.74 -10.25
N ASP A 32 2.34 -0.22 -9.52
CA ASP A 32 1.97 -1.62 -9.62
C ASP A 32 0.51 -1.84 -9.20
N LEU A 33 0.05 -1.20 -8.12
CA LEU A 33 -1.35 -1.24 -7.70
C LEU A 33 -2.30 -0.56 -8.71
N LEU A 34 -1.81 0.39 -9.51
CA LEU A 34 -2.60 0.99 -10.58
C LEU A 34 -2.82 0.03 -11.75
N VAL A 35 -1.98 -0.99 -11.91
CA VAL A 35 -2.15 -2.03 -12.93
C VAL A 35 -3.12 -3.09 -12.41
N TRP A 36 -4.28 -3.20 -13.06
CA TRP A 36 -5.29 -4.20 -12.74
C TRP A 36 -5.40 -5.26 -13.85
N PRO A 37 -5.45 -6.56 -13.52
CA PRO A 37 -5.29 -7.15 -12.18
C PRO A 37 -3.83 -7.09 -11.67
N PRO A 38 -3.59 -7.20 -10.35
CA PRO A 38 -2.25 -7.25 -9.79
C PRO A 38 -1.48 -8.43 -10.38
N LYS A 39 -0.19 -8.26 -10.64
CA LYS A 39 0.67 -9.36 -11.08
C LYS A 39 0.99 -10.23 -9.86
N VAL A 40 0.37 -11.40 -9.77
CA VAL A 40 0.69 -12.41 -8.74
C VAL A 40 1.51 -13.54 -9.38
N GLU A 41 2.41 -14.15 -8.61
CA GLU A 41 3.24 -15.27 -9.08
C GLU A 41 2.42 -16.55 -9.31
N GLU A 42 1.33 -16.73 -8.54
CA GLU A 42 0.44 -17.89 -8.63
C GLU A 42 -0.91 -17.50 -9.28
N PRO A 43 -1.12 -17.78 -10.59
CA PRO A 43 -2.32 -17.34 -11.32
C PRO A 43 -3.63 -17.87 -10.72
N GLN A 44 -3.56 -18.96 -9.96
CA GLN A 44 -4.69 -19.61 -9.31
C GLN A 44 -5.32 -18.71 -8.23
N THR A 45 -4.52 -17.83 -7.62
CA THR A 45 -4.98 -16.85 -6.61
C THR A 45 -5.91 -15.80 -7.22
N ILE A 46 -5.67 -15.41 -8.49
CA ILE A 46 -6.59 -14.55 -9.25
C ILE A 46 -7.80 -15.35 -9.75
N ALA A 47 -7.62 -16.62 -10.10
CA ALA A 47 -8.70 -17.49 -10.58
C ALA A 47 -9.74 -17.84 -9.49
N VAL A 48 -9.39 -17.79 -8.20
CA VAL A 48 -10.40 -17.88 -7.10
C VAL A 48 -11.26 -16.62 -7.03
N LEU A 49 -10.78 -15.49 -7.57
CA LEU A 49 -11.52 -14.23 -7.73
C LEU A 49 -12.21 -14.12 -9.10
N ALA A 50 -12.33 -15.22 -9.87
CA ALA A 50 -12.68 -15.31 -11.31
C ALA A 50 -13.94 -14.58 -11.83
N GLY A 51 -14.65 -13.80 -11.01
CA GLY A 51 -15.64 -12.82 -11.48
C GLY A 51 -15.13 -11.38 -11.63
N VAL A 52 -13.92 -11.05 -11.15
CA VAL A 52 -13.51 -9.64 -10.94
C VAL A 52 -12.44 -9.21 -11.95
N LEU A 53 -12.82 -9.16 -13.23
CA LEU A 53 -12.07 -8.40 -14.24
C LEU A 53 -12.20 -6.89 -14.04
N GLU A 54 -13.27 -6.47 -13.37
CA GLU A 54 -13.50 -5.06 -13.06
C GLU A 54 -12.58 -4.59 -11.94
N ARG A 55 -12.00 -3.42 -12.15
CA ARG A 55 -11.15 -2.78 -11.16
C ARG A 55 -11.96 -2.47 -9.90
N PRO A 56 -11.45 -2.76 -8.69
CA PRO A 56 -12.14 -2.43 -7.45
C PRO A 56 -12.40 -0.92 -7.31
N PRO A 57 -13.52 -0.53 -6.69
CA PRO A 57 -13.83 0.88 -6.46
C PRO A 57 -12.87 1.50 -5.44
N ARG A 58 -12.78 2.83 -5.45
CA ARG A 58 -11.89 3.61 -4.57
C ARG A 58 -12.06 3.25 -3.09
N GLN A 59 -13.30 3.08 -2.62
CA GLN A 59 -13.63 2.76 -1.24
C GLN A 59 -13.03 1.42 -0.80
N LEU A 60 -12.96 0.44 -1.72
CA LEU A 60 -12.40 -0.87 -1.43
C LEU A 60 -10.88 -0.76 -1.21
N TYR A 61 -10.19 0.04 -2.00
CA TYR A 61 -8.78 0.34 -1.76
C TYR A 61 -8.58 1.06 -0.42
N GLN A 62 -9.42 2.04 -0.07
CA GLN A 62 -9.31 2.74 1.22
C GLN A 62 -9.41 1.77 2.40
N ALA A 63 -10.42 0.90 2.38
CA ALA A 63 -10.60 -0.17 3.36
C ALA A 63 -9.39 -1.12 3.40
N ALA A 64 -8.85 -1.49 2.23
CA ALA A 64 -7.72 -2.39 2.14
C ALA A 64 -6.43 -1.77 2.71
N PHE A 65 -6.12 -0.51 2.39
CA PHE A 65 -4.99 0.22 2.96
C PHE A 65 -5.09 0.31 4.47
N GLN A 66 -6.30 0.52 5.01
CA GLN A 66 -6.54 0.52 6.44
C GLN A 66 -6.27 -0.84 7.08
N LEU A 67 -6.78 -1.93 6.51
CA LEU A 67 -6.52 -3.27 7.04
C LEU A 67 -5.03 -3.65 6.97
N THR A 68 -4.35 -3.33 5.87
CA THR A 68 -2.90 -3.55 5.74
C THR A 68 -2.12 -2.76 6.79
N ARG A 69 -2.55 -1.54 7.12
CA ARG A 69 -1.94 -0.74 8.19
C ARG A 69 -2.07 -1.43 9.55
N PHE A 70 -3.27 -1.90 9.91
CA PHE A 70 -3.47 -2.63 11.17
C PHE A 70 -2.61 -3.89 11.24
N ASP A 71 -2.56 -4.66 10.15
CA ASP A 71 -1.79 -5.90 10.07
C ASP A 71 -0.27 -5.64 10.21
N LEU A 72 0.29 -4.75 9.40
CA LEU A 72 1.70 -4.36 9.50
C LEU A 72 2.05 -3.76 10.86
N GLY A 73 1.15 -2.94 11.42
CA GLY A 73 1.26 -2.31 12.72
C GLY A 73 1.13 -3.27 13.90
N ARG A 74 0.68 -4.51 13.68
CA ARG A 74 0.28 -5.48 14.71
C ARG A 74 -0.85 -4.97 15.61
N GLU A 75 -1.75 -4.18 15.06
CA GLU A 75 -2.95 -3.68 15.73
C GLU A 75 -4.06 -4.74 15.66
N VAL A 76 -3.80 -5.89 16.30
CA VAL A 76 -4.66 -7.09 16.22
C VAL A 76 -6.10 -6.79 16.67
N GLU A 77 -6.25 -6.01 17.74
CA GLU A 77 -7.58 -5.62 18.25
C GLU A 77 -8.35 -4.75 17.25
N ALA A 78 -7.68 -3.80 16.59
CA ALA A 78 -8.30 -2.94 15.59
C ALA A 78 -8.68 -3.72 14.31
N TYR A 79 -7.82 -4.66 13.90
CA TYR A 79 -8.09 -5.57 12.79
C TYR A 79 -9.30 -6.46 13.08
N ASP A 80 -9.33 -7.09 14.25
CA ASP A 80 -10.44 -7.94 14.68
C ASP A 80 -11.75 -7.17 14.82
N ASP A 81 -11.71 -6.00 15.45
CA ASP A 81 -12.87 -5.13 15.61
C ASP A 81 -13.43 -4.68 14.25
N TYR A 82 -12.56 -4.30 13.30
CA TYR A 82 -12.96 -3.93 11.95
C TYR A 82 -13.70 -5.08 11.25
N LEU A 83 -13.16 -6.30 11.35
CA LEU A 83 -13.73 -7.45 10.69
C LEU A 83 -15.03 -7.95 11.34
N ARG A 84 -15.07 -8.00 12.67
CA ARG A 84 -16.23 -8.48 13.44
C ARG A 84 -17.42 -7.55 13.32
N ASN A 85 -17.18 -6.24 13.28
CA ASN A 85 -18.25 -5.23 13.20
C ASN A 85 -18.60 -4.82 11.76
N HIS A 86 -18.05 -5.51 10.76
CA HIS A 86 -18.35 -5.24 9.35
C HIS A 86 -18.14 -3.76 8.95
N ARG A 87 -17.10 -3.11 9.46
CA ARG A 87 -16.91 -1.64 9.32
C ARG A 87 -16.86 -1.17 7.86
N TRP A 88 -16.40 -2.03 6.94
CA TRP A 88 -16.42 -1.76 5.50
C TRP A 88 -17.83 -1.45 4.94
N LEU A 89 -18.91 -1.97 5.55
CA LEU A 89 -20.28 -1.65 5.13
C LEU A 89 -20.61 -0.17 5.37
N THR A 90 -20.05 0.43 6.43
CA THR A 90 -20.24 1.85 6.74
C THR A 90 -19.49 2.77 5.77
N GLU A 91 -18.54 2.22 5.01
CA GLU A 91 -17.74 2.90 4.00
C GLU A 91 -18.37 2.82 2.59
N GLY A 92 -19.59 2.29 2.50
CA GLY A 92 -20.35 2.18 1.24
C GLY A 92 -20.05 0.91 0.43
N LEU A 93 -19.32 -0.05 1.02
CA LEU A 93 -19.08 -1.36 0.41
C LEU A 93 -20.22 -2.32 0.74
N SER A 94 -20.34 -3.36 -0.08
CA SER A 94 -21.31 -4.44 0.10
C SER A 94 -20.67 -5.67 0.75
N ALA A 95 -21.51 -6.63 1.17
CA ALA A 95 -21.02 -7.92 1.66
C ALA A 95 -20.24 -8.72 0.59
N LYS A 96 -20.49 -8.47 -0.70
CA LYS A 96 -19.82 -9.14 -1.82
C LYS A 96 -18.37 -8.67 -2.00
N ASP A 97 -18.03 -7.50 -1.48
CA ASP A 97 -16.70 -6.90 -1.61
C ASP A 97 -15.68 -7.49 -0.62
N LYS A 98 -16.15 -8.21 0.42
CA LYS A 98 -15.29 -8.76 1.49
C LYS A 98 -14.14 -9.64 0.96
N PRO A 99 -14.35 -10.60 0.02
CA PRO A 99 -13.25 -11.40 -0.50
C PRO A 99 -12.18 -10.55 -1.20
N MET A 100 -12.60 -9.56 -1.99
CA MET A 100 -11.68 -8.66 -2.70
C MET A 100 -10.93 -7.74 -1.72
N LEU A 101 -11.62 -7.23 -0.69
CA LEU A 101 -11.00 -6.46 0.40
C LEU A 101 -9.88 -7.25 1.10
N LEU A 102 -10.17 -8.48 1.53
CA LEU A 102 -9.20 -9.34 2.20
C LEU A 102 -8.05 -9.75 1.29
N PHE A 103 -8.33 -9.95 -0.01
CA PHE A 103 -7.30 -10.21 -0.99
C PHE A 103 -6.34 -9.04 -1.13
N LEU A 104 -6.84 -7.81 -1.34
CA LEU A 104 -5.97 -6.65 -1.50
C LEU A 104 -5.17 -6.35 -0.24
N SER A 105 -5.80 -6.44 0.94
CA SER A 105 -5.10 -6.17 2.19
C SER A 105 -3.94 -7.14 2.39
N ARG A 106 -4.19 -8.44 2.14
CA ARG A 106 -3.18 -9.50 2.23
C ARG A 106 -2.10 -9.35 1.16
N PHE A 107 -2.47 -9.09 -0.08
CA PHE A 107 -1.53 -8.86 -1.18
C PHE A 107 -0.56 -7.73 -0.82
N MET A 108 -1.07 -6.59 -0.33
CA MET A 108 -0.21 -5.48 0.04
C MET A 108 0.71 -5.80 1.22
N THR A 109 0.20 -6.51 2.24
CA THR A 109 1.04 -6.99 3.35
C THR A 109 2.16 -7.88 2.83
N GLU A 110 1.84 -8.88 2.02
CA GLU A 110 2.82 -9.86 1.51
C GLU A 110 3.91 -9.19 0.66
N GLN A 111 3.54 -8.24 -0.23
CA GLN A 111 4.51 -7.49 -1.03
C GLN A 111 5.47 -6.65 -0.14
N LEU A 112 4.94 -5.99 0.88
CA LEU A 112 5.75 -5.16 1.80
C LEU A 112 6.65 -6.00 2.71
N LEU A 113 6.17 -7.17 3.17
CA LEU A 113 6.98 -8.11 3.94
C LEU A 113 8.08 -8.74 3.06
N GLY A 114 7.75 -9.13 1.83
CA GLY A 114 8.74 -9.64 0.86
C GLY A 114 9.83 -8.61 0.56
N PHE A 115 9.47 -7.32 0.46
CA PHE A 115 10.45 -6.24 0.37
C PHE A 115 11.36 -6.15 1.62
N ALA A 116 10.79 -6.22 2.83
CA ALA A 116 11.61 -6.21 4.05
C ALA A 116 12.57 -7.40 4.12
N GLU A 117 12.12 -8.59 3.75
CA GLU A 117 12.93 -9.80 3.68
C GLU A 117 14.07 -9.66 2.67
N ALA A 118 13.78 -9.19 1.45
CA ALA A 118 14.77 -8.96 0.40
C ALA A 118 15.85 -7.93 0.79
N THR A 119 15.56 -7.04 1.75
CA THR A 119 16.54 -6.06 2.25
C THR A 119 17.37 -6.56 3.42
N GLU A 120 17.23 -7.84 3.80
CA GLU A 120 17.95 -8.50 4.90
C GLU A 120 17.80 -7.74 6.23
N GLY A 121 16.59 -7.21 6.47
CA GLY A 121 16.26 -6.51 7.71
C GLY A 121 16.80 -5.08 7.80
N ARG A 122 17.30 -4.47 6.72
CA ARG A 122 17.59 -3.03 6.66
C ARG A 122 16.30 -2.21 6.72
N VAL A 123 15.23 -2.73 6.13
CA VAL A 123 13.88 -2.17 6.25
C VAL A 123 13.19 -2.77 7.48
N LYS A 124 12.61 -1.92 8.32
CA LYS A 124 11.95 -2.29 9.57
C LYS A 124 10.46 -2.01 9.42
N ARG A 125 9.65 -2.53 10.35
CA ARG A 125 8.19 -2.34 10.34
C ARG A 125 7.75 -0.89 10.17
N HIS A 126 8.35 0.06 10.90
CA HIS A 126 7.97 1.46 10.77
C HIS A 126 8.25 2.01 9.37
N HIS A 127 9.36 1.62 8.74
CA HIS A 127 9.63 1.94 7.33
C HIS A 127 8.55 1.37 6.39
N LEU A 128 8.02 0.17 6.65
CA LEU A 128 6.93 -0.40 5.85
C LEU A 128 5.62 0.39 6.00
N LEU A 129 5.32 0.86 7.21
CA LEU A 129 4.16 1.73 7.46
C LEU A 129 4.31 3.07 6.73
N ASP A 130 5.52 3.65 6.72
CA ASP A 130 5.83 4.86 5.96
C ASP A 130 5.66 4.63 4.45
N VAL A 131 6.22 3.53 3.93
CA VAL A 131 6.05 3.14 2.52
C VAL A 131 4.58 2.94 2.17
N LEU A 132 3.79 2.26 3.02
CA LEU A 132 2.36 2.06 2.81
C LEU A 132 1.61 3.39 2.75
N ALA A 133 1.89 4.30 3.68
CA ALA A 133 1.26 5.62 3.72
C ALA A 133 1.62 6.47 2.49
N ASP A 134 2.86 6.40 2.04
CA ASP A 134 3.32 7.11 0.83
C ASP A 134 2.73 6.50 -0.44
N THR A 135 2.64 5.17 -0.49
CA THR A 135 2.00 4.40 -1.57
C THR A 135 0.54 4.79 -1.70
N GLU A 136 -0.20 4.84 -0.59
CA GLU A 136 -1.60 5.25 -0.54
C GLU A 136 -1.81 6.64 -1.17
N ARG A 137 -0.96 7.61 -0.81
CA ARG A 137 -1.02 8.97 -1.36
C ARG A 137 -0.74 8.99 -2.86
N HIS A 138 0.29 8.28 -3.33
CA HIS A 138 0.63 8.21 -4.75
C HIS A 138 -0.46 7.49 -5.55
N PHE A 139 -0.97 6.39 -5.03
CA PHE A 139 -2.03 5.60 -5.65
C PHE A 139 -3.30 6.41 -5.84
N PHE A 140 -3.82 7.05 -4.79
CA PHE A 140 -5.05 7.85 -4.91
C PHE A 140 -4.89 9.14 -5.70
N LYS A 141 -3.66 9.63 -5.87
CA LYS A 141 -3.37 10.72 -6.81
C LYS A 141 -3.42 10.24 -8.26
N GLY A 142 -2.96 9.01 -8.53
CA GLY A 142 -2.98 8.40 -9.86
C GLY A 142 -4.33 7.77 -10.23
N LEU A 143 -5.17 7.48 -9.23
CA LEU A 143 -6.54 7.01 -9.40
C LEU A 143 -7.44 8.21 -9.75
N THR A 144 -7.44 8.63 -11.02
CA THR A 144 -8.40 9.63 -11.53
C THR A 144 -9.84 9.18 -11.25
N PRO A 145 -10.77 10.13 -10.98
CA PRO A 145 -12.19 9.82 -10.78
C PRO A 145 -12.86 9.24 -12.01
#